data_AF-A0A363TNC9-F1
#
_entry.id   AF-A0A363TNC9-F1
#
_cell.length_a   1.000
_cell.length_b   1.000
_cell.length_c   1.000
_cell.angle_alpha   90.00
_cell.angle_beta   90.00
_cell.angle_gamma   90.00
#
_symmetry.space_group_name_H-M   'P 1'
#
loop_
_entity.id
_entity.type
_entity.pdbx_description
1 polymer ?
#
loop_
_entity_poly.entity_id
_entity_poly.type
_entity_poly.pdbx_seq_one_letter_code
_entity_poly.pdbx_strand_id
1 'polypeptide(L)'
;MRHAVRLAFVVLCMFLHSTGYAGEEVIGYWADRNDMNLYNFDGKGDFEYYVKAMNAGDNVLSGREGNPPSYKVWKGVYSHGKDKCRSNQQKGNLMIYVDEMQCCMMTQGIAGKLVLTEIFSKGHEGMSICKDRVLTRIKVLPRAQEE
;
A
#
# COMPACT_ATOMS: atom_id res chain seq x y z
N MET A 1 34.14 -11.90 -46.49
CA MET A 1 32.70 -11.94 -46.15
C MET A 1 32.40 -12.99 -45.08
N ARG A 2 32.80 -12.81 -43.80
CA ARG A 2 32.52 -13.79 -42.73
C ARG A 2 32.47 -13.18 -41.31
N HIS A 3 32.03 -11.93 -41.10
CA HIS A 3 32.00 -11.34 -39.74
C HIS A 3 30.69 -10.65 -39.33
N ALA A 4 29.61 -10.75 -40.11
CA ALA A 4 28.40 -9.94 -39.89
C ALA A 4 27.20 -10.66 -39.23
N VAL A 5 27.38 -11.79 -38.54
CA VAL A 5 26.23 -12.63 -38.11
C VAL A 5 26.12 -12.81 -36.58
N ARG A 6 27.04 -12.29 -35.77
CA ARG A 6 27.07 -12.59 -34.31
C ARG A 6 26.54 -11.49 -33.38
N LEU A 7 26.11 -10.34 -33.88
CA LEU A 7 25.67 -9.22 -33.04
C LEU A 7 24.15 -9.08 -32.85
N ALA A 8 23.33 -9.91 -33.50
CA ALA A 8 21.87 -9.80 -33.40
C ALA A 8 21.24 -10.57 -32.23
N PHE A 9 21.99 -11.44 -31.54
CA PHE A 9 21.39 -12.39 -30.57
C PHE A 9 21.47 -11.98 -29.09
N VAL A 10 22.25 -10.94 -28.74
CA VAL A 10 22.42 -10.53 -27.33
C VAL A 10 21.42 -9.43 -26.90
N VAL A 11 20.78 -8.74 -27.85
CA VAL A 11 19.84 -7.64 -27.53
C VAL A 11 18.40 -8.14 -27.27
N LEU A 12 18.07 -9.40 -27.61
CA LEU A 12 16.70 -9.90 -27.53
C LEU A 12 16.32 -10.54 -26.16
N CYS A 13 17.28 -10.83 -25.29
CA CYS A 13 17.00 -11.49 -24.00
C CYS A 13 16.74 -10.53 -22.82
N MET A 14 16.91 -9.22 -22.99
CA MET A 14 16.62 -8.25 -21.91
C MET A 14 15.19 -7.71 -21.90
N PHE A 15 14.35 -8.05 -22.88
CA PHE A 15 12.98 -7.51 -23.01
C PHE A 15 11.85 -8.47 -22.59
N LEU A 16 12.17 -9.62 -21.97
CA LEU A 16 11.19 -10.69 -21.71
C LEU A 16 10.87 -10.99 -20.24
N HIS A 17 11.30 -10.16 -19.27
CA HIS A 17 11.07 -10.45 -17.84
C HIS A 17 10.37 -9.37 -17.03
N SER A 18 9.68 -8.39 -17.65
CA SER A 18 9.02 -7.34 -16.86
C SER A 18 7.61 -6.99 -17.30
N THR A 19 6.86 -7.93 -17.86
CA THR A 19 5.39 -7.89 -17.74
C THR A 19 4.97 -8.65 -16.49
N GLY A 20 5.61 -8.34 -15.36
CA GLY A 20 5.00 -8.62 -14.07
C GLY A 20 3.66 -7.90 -14.07
N TYR A 21 2.59 -8.65 -13.87
CA TYR A 21 1.24 -8.10 -13.70
C TYR A 21 1.34 -7.03 -12.61
N ALA A 22 1.35 -5.75 -13.01
CA ALA A 22 1.49 -4.64 -12.08
C ALA A 22 0.42 -4.68 -10.97
N GLY A 23 -0.68 -5.40 -11.19
CA GLY A 23 -1.74 -5.66 -10.20
C GLY A 23 -1.28 -6.38 -8.93
N GLU A 24 -0.38 -7.36 -9.02
CA GLU A 24 -0.07 -8.25 -7.87
C GLU A 24 0.80 -7.59 -6.80
N GLU A 25 1.55 -6.54 -7.16
CA GLU A 25 2.53 -5.94 -6.26
C GLU A 25 1.91 -5.34 -5.00
N VAL A 26 0.69 -4.78 -5.12
CA VAL A 26 0.00 -4.08 -4.03
C VAL A 26 -0.68 -5.05 -3.05
N ILE A 27 -1.07 -6.24 -3.51
CA ILE A 27 -1.86 -7.19 -2.72
C ILE A 27 -1.09 -7.66 -1.48
N GLY A 28 -1.76 -7.66 -0.33
CA GLY A 28 -1.28 -8.18 0.94
C GLY A 28 -1.29 -7.15 2.07
N TYR A 29 -0.60 -7.53 3.15
CA TYR A 29 -0.51 -6.72 4.37
C TYR A 29 0.77 -5.88 4.38
N TRP A 30 0.61 -4.62 4.76
CA TRP A 30 1.68 -3.64 4.78
C TRP A 30 1.64 -2.79 6.04
N ALA A 31 2.79 -2.44 6.57
CA ALA A 31 2.95 -1.54 7.71
C ALA A 31 3.83 -0.35 7.35
N ASP A 32 3.52 0.83 7.90
CA ASP A 32 4.43 1.97 7.81
C ASP A 32 5.63 1.82 8.76
N ARG A 33 6.59 2.76 8.68
CA ARG A 33 7.90 2.64 9.35
C ARG A 33 7.82 2.48 10.88
N ASN A 34 6.77 2.97 11.51
CA ASN A 34 6.58 2.95 12.97
C ASN A 34 5.47 1.98 13.41
N ASP A 35 4.99 1.12 12.51
CA ASP A 35 3.90 0.16 12.76
C ASP A 35 2.64 0.82 13.38
N MET A 36 2.45 2.11 13.11
CA MET A 36 1.28 2.86 13.59
C MET A 36 0.11 2.70 12.65
N ASN A 37 0.40 2.53 11.35
CA ASN A 37 -0.61 2.40 10.31
C ASN A 37 -0.38 1.11 9.52
N LEU A 38 -1.43 0.29 9.41
CA LEU A 38 -1.42 -0.94 8.63
C LEU A 38 -2.42 -0.85 7.49
N TYR A 39 -2.09 -1.50 6.38
CA TYR A 39 -2.86 -1.50 5.15
C TYR A 39 -3.05 -2.95 4.72
N ASN A 40 -4.29 -3.32 4.40
CA ASN A 40 -4.64 -4.60 3.81
C ASN A 40 -5.27 -4.35 2.44
N PHE A 41 -4.57 -4.73 1.37
CA PHE A 41 -5.12 -4.75 0.02
C PHE A 41 -5.44 -6.20 -0.32
N ASP A 42 -6.71 -6.56 -0.33
CA ASP A 42 -7.10 -7.93 -0.61
C ASP A 42 -7.02 -8.23 -2.12
N GLY A 43 -7.10 -9.50 -2.53
CA GLY A 43 -7.05 -9.86 -3.96
C GLY A 43 -8.33 -9.60 -4.75
N LYS A 44 -9.39 -9.07 -4.12
CA LYS A 44 -10.74 -8.92 -4.68
C LYS A 44 -11.19 -7.46 -4.84
N GLY A 45 -10.42 -6.51 -4.31
CA GLY A 45 -10.72 -5.08 -4.34
C GLY A 45 -11.19 -4.50 -3.01
N ASP A 46 -11.24 -5.30 -1.94
CA ASP A 46 -11.51 -4.84 -0.58
C ASP A 46 -10.24 -4.25 0.04
N PHE A 47 -10.42 -3.23 0.87
CA PHE A 47 -9.35 -2.51 1.54
C PHE A 47 -9.66 -2.33 3.02
N GLU A 48 -8.65 -2.55 3.87
CA GLU A 48 -8.75 -2.25 5.30
C GLU A 48 -7.55 -1.42 5.74
N TYR A 49 -7.83 -0.39 6.53
CA TYR A 49 -6.84 0.49 7.13
C TYR A 49 -6.92 0.42 8.64
N TYR A 50 -5.78 0.21 9.29
CA TYR A 50 -5.68 0.08 10.74
C TYR A 50 -4.81 1.21 11.27
N VAL A 51 -5.31 1.94 12.27
CA VAL A 51 -4.51 2.91 13.03
C VAL A 51 -4.43 2.43 14.45
N LYS A 52 -3.20 2.24 14.94
CA LYS A 52 -2.95 1.87 16.33
C LYS A 52 -3.47 2.99 17.24
N ALA A 53 -4.35 2.64 18.17
CA ALA A 53 -4.89 3.61 19.12
C ALA A 53 -3.75 4.09 20.04
N MET A 54 -3.48 5.39 20.03
CA MET A 54 -2.58 6.02 21.00
C MET A 54 -3.37 6.30 22.28
N ASN A 55 -3.82 5.28 22.99
CA ASN A 55 -4.43 5.51 24.30
C ASN A 55 -3.34 5.98 25.27
N ALA A 56 -3.36 7.27 25.61
CA ALA A 56 -2.50 7.88 26.63
C ALA A 56 -2.74 7.34 28.06
N GLY A 57 -3.68 6.41 28.24
CA GLY A 57 -4.07 5.84 29.53
C GLY A 57 -3.59 4.41 29.81
N ASP A 58 -3.18 3.63 28.80
CA ASP A 58 -2.91 2.20 28.97
C ASP A 58 -1.47 1.86 29.41
N ASN A 59 -0.64 2.86 29.73
CA ASN A 59 0.79 2.67 29.97
C ASN A 59 1.36 3.28 31.26
N VAL A 60 0.60 3.38 32.37
CA VAL A 60 1.24 3.81 33.63
C VAL A 60 0.94 2.96 34.88
N LEU A 61 -0.12 2.14 34.96
CA LEU A 61 -0.45 1.49 36.26
C LEU A 61 -0.63 -0.02 36.29
N SER A 62 -0.37 -0.76 35.20
CA SER A 62 -0.29 -2.22 35.32
C SER A 62 0.84 -2.76 34.48
N GLY A 63 1.95 -3.11 35.12
CA GLY A 63 3.00 -3.97 34.60
C GLY A 63 2.50 -5.41 34.34
N ARG A 64 1.38 -5.55 33.63
CA ARG A 64 0.85 -6.80 33.11
C ARG A 64 1.16 -6.85 31.63
N GLU A 65 2.19 -7.62 31.29
CA GLU A 65 2.31 -8.25 29.97
C GLU A 65 0.95 -8.88 29.60
N GLY A 66 0.31 -8.44 28.52
CA GLY A 66 -0.86 -9.19 28.02
C GLY A 66 -1.83 -8.49 27.09
N ASN A 67 -1.94 -7.15 27.09
CA ASN A 67 -2.95 -6.52 26.24
C ASN A 67 -2.40 -6.25 24.83
N PRO A 68 -2.96 -6.89 23.78
CA PRO A 68 -2.58 -6.59 22.42
C PRO A 68 -2.92 -5.12 22.10
N PRO A 69 -2.14 -4.45 21.24
CA PRO A 69 -2.45 -3.10 20.81
C PRO A 69 -3.85 -3.04 20.18
N SER A 70 -4.68 -2.10 20.64
CA SER A 70 -5.96 -1.82 20.01
C SER A 70 -5.76 -1.04 18.72
N TYR A 71 -6.54 -1.38 17.70
CA TYR A 71 -6.53 -0.72 16.41
C TYR A 71 -7.93 -0.23 16.09
N LYS A 72 -8.02 1.02 15.62
CA LYS A 72 -9.23 1.48 14.92
C LYS A 72 -9.13 1.00 13.47
N VAL A 73 -10.20 0.40 12.96
CA VAL A 73 -10.26 -0.17 11.62
C VAL A 73 -11.22 0.63 10.75
N TRP A 74 -10.79 0.97 9.55
CA TRP A 74 -11.65 1.53 8.51
C TRP A 74 -11.65 0.59 7.31
N LYS A 75 -12.85 0.27 6.83
CA LYS A 75 -13.05 -0.62 5.68
C LYS A 75 -13.40 0.20 4.45
N GLY A 76 -13.00 -0.30 3.29
CA GLY A 76 -13.17 0.40 2.05
C GLY A 76 -12.97 -0.52 0.86
N VAL A 77 -12.84 0.08 -0.31
CA VAL A 77 -12.53 -0.60 -1.56
C VAL A 77 -11.40 0.10 -2.28
N TYR A 78 -10.69 -0.63 -3.12
CA TYR A 78 -9.63 -0.09 -3.93
C TYR A 78 -9.67 -0.61 -5.38
N SER A 79 -9.09 0.16 -6.29
CA SER A 79 -8.84 -0.27 -7.67
C SER A 79 -7.40 0.05 -8.05
N HIS A 80 -6.69 -0.96 -8.57
CA HIS A 80 -5.31 -0.83 -9.00
C HIS A 80 -5.14 -1.10 -10.51
N GLY A 81 -4.28 -0.35 -11.18
CA GLY A 81 -3.96 -0.53 -12.60
C GLY A 81 -3.44 0.74 -13.26
N LYS A 82 -3.12 0.69 -14.55
CA LYS A 82 -2.59 1.85 -15.26
C LYS A 82 -3.61 3.00 -15.30
N ASP A 83 -3.17 4.21 -14.96
CA ASP A 83 -3.93 5.46 -15.08
C ASP A 83 -5.32 5.42 -14.41
N LYS A 84 -5.46 4.76 -13.25
CA LYS A 84 -6.73 4.62 -12.53
C LYS A 84 -7.38 5.94 -12.12
N CYS A 85 -6.56 6.92 -11.81
CA CYS A 85 -7.04 8.22 -11.36
C CYS A 85 -6.13 9.32 -11.88
N ARG A 86 -6.67 10.54 -11.97
CA ARG A 86 -5.95 11.68 -12.54
C ARG A 86 -6.39 12.97 -11.87
N SER A 87 -5.43 13.83 -11.56
CA SER A 87 -5.66 15.24 -11.24
C SER A 87 -4.71 16.09 -12.08
N ASN A 88 -5.27 17.00 -12.87
CA ASN A 88 -4.51 17.85 -13.80
C ASN A 88 -3.59 17.02 -14.74
N GLN A 89 -2.28 17.17 -14.60
CA GLN A 89 -1.26 16.45 -15.38
C GLN A 89 -0.70 15.21 -14.65
N GLN A 90 -1.07 14.99 -13.39
CA GLN A 90 -0.60 13.86 -12.61
C GLN A 90 -1.59 12.69 -12.70
N LYS A 91 -1.03 11.49 -12.85
CA LYS A 91 -1.78 10.24 -12.93
C LYS A 91 -1.41 9.36 -11.74
N GLY A 92 -2.39 8.67 -11.18
CA GLY A 92 -2.23 7.64 -10.17
C GLY A 92 -2.63 6.28 -10.73
N ASN A 93 -2.06 5.22 -10.18
CA ASN A 93 -2.40 3.84 -10.53
C ASN A 93 -3.26 3.14 -9.46
N LEU A 94 -3.49 3.80 -8.31
CA LEU A 94 -4.29 3.29 -7.21
C LEU A 94 -5.36 4.30 -6.83
N MET A 95 -6.60 3.83 -6.73
CA MET A 95 -7.70 4.58 -6.13
C MET A 95 -8.19 3.83 -4.91
N ILE A 96 -8.32 4.51 -3.77
CA ILE A 96 -8.87 3.97 -2.52
C ILE A 96 -10.11 4.78 -2.14
N TYR A 97 -11.16 4.09 -1.70
CA TYR A 97 -12.38 4.67 -1.15
C TYR A 97 -12.59 4.11 0.25
N VAL A 98 -12.67 4.98 1.25
CA VAL A 98 -12.93 4.61 2.66
C VAL A 98 -13.90 5.64 3.22
N ASP A 99 -15.08 5.18 3.65
CA ASP A 99 -16.19 6.06 4.00
C ASP A 99 -16.43 7.15 2.92
N GLU A 100 -16.33 8.43 3.29
CA GLU A 100 -16.46 9.57 2.36
C GLU A 100 -15.13 9.99 1.71
N MET A 101 -14.02 9.35 2.06
CA MET A 101 -12.70 9.68 1.52
C MET A 101 -12.39 8.98 0.21
N GLN A 102 -11.70 9.71 -0.66
CA GLN A 102 -11.17 9.22 -1.92
C GLN A 102 -9.68 9.57 -1.99
N CYS A 103 -8.81 8.56 -2.09
CA CYS A 103 -7.37 8.75 -2.29
C CYS A 103 -6.99 8.32 -3.70
N CYS A 104 -6.45 9.25 -4.49
CA CYS A 104 -5.74 8.91 -5.72
C CYS A 104 -4.25 8.88 -5.44
N MET A 105 -3.63 7.74 -5.69
CA MET A 105 -2.23 7.49 -5.36
C MET A 105 -1.47 6.87 -6.54
N MET A 106 -0.17 7.13 -6.57
CA MET A 106 0.79 6.36 -7.34
C MET A 106 1.43 5.32 -6.41
N THR A 107 1.53 4.08 -6.88
CA THR A 107 2.19 2.99 -6.19
C THR A 107 3.41 2.52 -6.97
N GLN A 108 4.49 2.22 -6.26
CA GLN A 108 5.71 1.68 -6.84
C GLN A 108 6.33 0.69 -5.85
N GLY A 109 6.59 -0.55 -6.26
CA GLY A 109 7.46 -1.41 -5.46
C GLY A 109 8.93 -1.14 -5.70
N ILE A 110 9.68 -0.97 -4.61
CA ILE A 110 11.12 -0.70 -4.63
C ILE A 110 11.77 -1.57 -3.55
N ALA A 111 12.62 -2.51 -3.96
CA ALA A 111 13.38 -3.39 -3.06
C ALA A 111 12.51 -4.08 -1.98
N GLY A 112 11.33 -4.58 -2.37
CA GLY A 112 10.39 -5.24 -1.45
C GLY A 112 9.60 -4.30 -0.52
N LYS A 113 9.67 -2.99 -0.75
CA LYS A 113 8.79 -1.98 -0.14
C LYS A 113 7.71 -1.57 -1.13
N LEU A 114 6.57 -1.13 -0.61
CA LEU A 114 5.52 -0.47 -1.40
C LEU A 114 5.58 1.03 -1.09
N VAL A 115 5.91 1.84 -2.09
CA VAL A 115 5.88 3.30 -1.99
C VAL A 115 4.52 3.78 -2.45
N LEU A 116 3.82 4.53 -1.60
CA LEU A 116 2.58 5.24 -1.91
C LEU A 116 2.89 6.73 -2.02
N THR A 117 2.48 7.36 -3.10
CA THR A 117 2.59 8.81 -3.32
C THR A 117 1.22 9.39 -3.60
N GLU A 118 0.80 10.37 -2.80
CA GLU A 118 -0.46 11.09 -2.99
C GLU A 118 -0.44 11.89 -4.29
N ILE A 119 -1.51 11.76 -5.08
CA ILE A 119 -1.79 12.63 -6.22
C ILE A 119 -2.87 13.63 -5.85
N PHE A 120 -3.95 13.14 -5.24
CA PHE A 120 -4.96 13.98 -4.59
C PHE A 120 -5.74 13.18 -3.56
N SER A 121 -6.33 13.89 -2.61
CA SER A 121 -7.34 13.38 -1.70
C SER A 121 -8.59 14.26 -1.73
N LYS A 122 -9.76 13.66 -1.47
CA LYS A 122 -11.03 14.34 -1.27
C LYS A 122 -11.75 13.71 -0.08
N GLY A 123 -12.49 14.52 0.69
CA GLY A 123 -13.25 14.08 1.85
C GLY A 123 -12.69 14.63 3.17
N HIS A 124 -12.91 13.88 4.26
CA HIS A 124 -12.56 14.29 5.62
C HIS A 124 -11.06 14.58 5.81
N GLU A 125 -10.73 15.82 6.16
CA GLU A 125 -9.37 16.20 6.54
C GLU A 125 -8.94 15.50 7.84
N GLY A 126 -7.72 14.97 7.88
CA GLY A 126 -7.09 14.48 9.12
C GLY A 126 -6.82 12.98 9.17
N MET A 127 -7.45 12.16 8.34
CA MET A 127 -7.11 10.73 8.26
C MET A 127 -5.77 10.51 7.52
N SER A 128 -4.90 9.65 8.05
CA SER A 128 -3.56 9.40 7.51
C SER A 128 -3.53 8.44 6.31
N ILE A 129 -4.68 8.01 5.79
CA ILE A 129 -4.81 7.02 4.71
C ILE A 129 -4.15 7.52 3.42
N CYS A 130 -4.49 8.73 2.97
CA CYS A 130 -4.09 9.25 1.66
C CYS A 130 -2.68 9.87 1.63
N LYS A 131 -1.80 9.61 2.59
CA LYS A 131 -0.49 10.30 2.69
C LYS A 131 0.61 9.54 1.96
N ASP A 132 1.67 10.27 1.60
CA ASP A 132 2.94 9.69 1.16
C ASP A 132 3.50 8.72 2.21
N ARG A 133 3.80 7.50 1.78
CA ARG A 133 4.27 6.42 2.68
C ARG A 133 5.24 5.48 1.97
N VAL A 134 6.14 4.91 2.77
CA VAL A 134 6.92 3.73 2.40
C VAL A 134 6.50 2.62 3.32
N LEU A 135 5.93 1.56 2.75
CA LEU A 135 5.36 0.45 3.49
C LEU A 135 6.23 -0.80 3.38
N THR A 136 6.26 -1.56 4.46
CA THR A 136 6.95 -2.84 4.56
C THR A 136 5.94 -3.96 4.60
N ARG A 137 6.15 -5.01 3.79
CA ARG A 137 5.28 -6.18 3.78
C ARG A 137 5.36 -6.90 5.13
N ILE A 138 4.20 -7.23 5.69
CA ILE A 138 4.07 -8.04 6.91
C ILE A 138 3.33 -9.34 6.59
N LYS A 139 3.51 -10.38 7.41
CA LYS A 139 2.92 -11.71 7.15
C LYS A 139 1.52 -11.86 7.74
N VAL A 140 1.24 -11.18 8.84
CA VAL A 140 0.03 -11.35 9.64
C VAL A 140 -0.34 -10.00 10.24
N LEU A 141 -1.61 -9.62 10.16
CA LEU A 141 -2.11 -8.46 10.90
C LEU A 141 -2.08 -8.76 12.40
N PRO A 142 -1.64 -7.82 13.25
CA PRO A 142 -1.85 -7.92 14.69
C PRO A 142 -3.35 -8.12 14.91
N ARG A 143 -3.74 -9.15 15.68
CA ARG A 143 -5.15 -9.46 15.90
C ARG A 143 -5.86 -8.23 16.46
N ALA A 144 -6.63 -7.53 15.64
CA ALA A 144 -7.59 -6.56 16.11
C ALA A 144 -8.63 -7.37 16.90
N GLN A 145 -8.82 -7.06 18.18
CA GLN A 145 -10.02 -7.53 18.86
C GLN A 145 -11.18 -6.72 18.28
N GLU A 146 -12.13 -7.42 17.64
CA GLU A 146 -13.42 -6.84 17.32
C GLU A 146 -14.11 -6.58 18.67
N GLU A 147 -14.42 -5.30 18.97
CA GLU A 147 -15.27 -4.92 20.10
C GLU A 147 -16.74 -5.33 19.84
#